data_AF-A0A368VUX8-F1
#
_entry.id   AF-A0A368VUX8-F1
#
_cell.length_a   1.000
_cell.length_b   1.000
_cell.length_c   1.000
_cell.angle_alpha   90.00
_cell.angle_beta   90.00
_cell.angle_gamma   90.00
#
_symmetry.space_group_name_H-M   'P 1'
#
loop_
_entity.id
_entity.type
_entity.pdbx_description
1 polymer ?
#
loop_
_entity_poly.entity_id
_entity_poly.type
_entity_poly.pdbx_seq_one_letter_code
_entity_poly.pdbx_strand_id
1 'polypeptide(L)' 'MAMKAARFQRLATDFQWVHQGIGIFGSLTFFIGSIFFLWKDPLQLVGVWLFIIGSLGMLIGNVGAFIVKYGRHQLDL' A
#
# COMPACT_ATOMS: atom_id res chain seq x y z
N MET A 1 -9.38 10.12 30.65
CA MET A 1 -8.46 10.09 29.49
C MET A 1 -8.43 8.77 28.72
N ALA A 2 -8.86 7.63 29.29
CA ALA A 2 -8.83 6.31 28.63
C ALA A 2 -9.65 6.18 27.33
N MET A 3 -10.79 6.89 27.20
CA MET A 3 -11.65 6.78 26.00
C MET A 3 -11.03 7.35 24.72
N LYS A 4 -10.13 8.36 24.83
CA LYS A 4 -9.46 8.93 23.65
C LYS A 4 -8.40 7.98 23.08
N ALA A 5 -7.65 7.30 23.95
CA ALA A 5 -6.62 6.34 23.56
C ALA A 5 -7.20 5.12 22.84
N ALA A 6 -8.32 4.57 23.33
CA ALA A 6 -8.99 3.43 22.70
C ALA A 6 -9.55 3.77 21.30
N ARG A 7 -10.04 5.00 21.10
CA ARG A 7 -10.53 5.47 19.79
C ARG A 7 -9.38 5.69 18.80
N PHE A 8 -8.24 6.17 19.28
CA PHE A 8 -7.03 6.34 18.46
C PHE A 8 -6.43 4.99 18.05
N GLN A 9 -6.44 4.00 18.94
CA GLN A 9 -6.01 2.64 18.62
C GLN A 9 -6.93 1.97 17.59
N ARG A 10 -8.25 2.13 17.69
CA ARG A 10 -9.18 1.60 16.66
C ARG A 10 -8.96 2.25 15.30
N LEU A 11 -8.85 3.59 15.26
CA LEU A 11 -8.55 4.30 14.02
C LEU A 11 -7.19 3.91 13.44
N ALA A 12 -6.16 3.74 14.28
CA ALA A 12 -4.83 3.31 13.84
C ALA A 12 -4.84 1.88 13.29
N THR A 13 -5.58 0.96 13.90
CA THR A 13 -5.69 -0.43 13.42
C THR A 13 -6.50 -0.52 12.14
N ASP A 14 -7.61 0.20 12.02
CA ASP A 14 -8.42 0.24 10.80
C ASP A 14 -7.64 0.89 9.64
N PHE A 15 -6.89 1.97 9.91
CA PHE A 15 -6.01 2.60 8.93
C PHE A 15 -4.81 1.72 8.56
N GLN A 16 -4.42 0.79 9.45
CA GLN A 16 -3.35 -0.18 9.19
C GLN A 16 -3.73 -1.17 8.09
N TRP A 17 -4.95 -1.70 8.16
CA TRP A 17 -5.46 -2.63 7.15
C TRP A 17 -5.61 -1.99 5.77
N VAL A 18 -6.01 -0.71 5.71
CA VAL A 18 -6.21 -0.01 4.44
C VAL A 18 -4.89 0.16 3.68
N HIS A 19 -3.85 0.73 4.31
CA HIS A 19 -2.59 0.96 3.59
C HIS A 19 -1.84 -0.35 3.30
N GLN A 20 -1.91 -1.36 4.18
CA GLN A 20 -1.33 -2.67 3.90
C GLN A 20 -2.08 -3.38 2.75
N GLY A 21 -3.40 -3.31 2.73
CA GLY A 21 -4.21 -3.85 1.63
C GLY A 21 -3.89 -3.20 0.29
N ILE A 22 -3.75 -1.87 0.25
CA ILE A 22 -3.35 -1.12 -0.95
C ILE A 22 -1.94 -1.50 -1.41
N GLY A 23 -0.99 -1.66 -0.49
CA GLY A 23 0.38 -2.06 -0.81
C GLY A 23 0.45 -3.49 -1.38
N ILE A 24 -0.28 -4.43 -0.79
CA ILE A 24 -0.35 -5.83 -1.28
C ILE A 24 -1.04 -5.88 -2.64
N PHE A 25 -2.17 -5.21 -2.79
CA PHE A 25 -2.88 -5.13 -4.07
C PHE A 25 -1.99 -4.52 -5.16
N GLY A 26 -1.33 -3.41 -4.86
CA GLY A 26 -0.38 -2.76 -5.77
C GLY A 26 0.76 -3.70 -6.18
N SER A 27 1.31 -4.46 -5.24
CA SER A 27 2.39 -5.44 -5.49
C SER A 27 1.93 -6.55 -6.43
N LEU A 28 0.72 -7.07 -6.25
CA LEU A 28 0.14 -8.10 -7.10
C LEU A 28 -0.15 -7.57 -8.52
N THR A 29 -0.76 -6.38 -8.62
CA THR A 29 -1.02 -5.74 -9.92
C THR A 29 0.28 -5.45 -10.67
N PHE A 30 1.32 -4.99 -9.96
CA PHE A 30 2.65 -4.77 -10.52
C PHE A 30 3.28 -6.06 -11.05
N PHE A 31 3.19 -7.15 -10.27
CA PHE A 31 3.71 -8.44 -10.69
C PHE A 31 3.00 -8.95 -11.94
N ILE A 32 1.66 -8.89 -11.97
CA ILE A 32 0.88 -9.30 -13.16
C ILE A 32 1.21 -8.44 -14.37
N GLY A 33 1.29 -7.11 -14.20
CA GLY A 33 1.71 -6.19 -15.26
C GLY A 33 3.11 -6.48 -15.78
N SER A 34 4.02 -6.91 -14.90
CA SER A 34 5.37 -7.31 -15.26
C SER A 34 5.41 -8.57 -16.13
N ILE A 35 4.54 -9.54 -15.86
CA ILE A 35 4.40 -10.74 -16.70
C ILE A 35 3.88 -10.34 -18.09
N PHE A 36 2.97 -9.37 -18.17
CA PHE A 36 2.39 -8.94 -19.44
C PHE A 36 3.40 -8.34 -20.42
N PHE A 37 4.56 -7.85 -19.94
CA PHE A 37 5.66 -7.43 -20.79
C PHE A 37 6.32 -8.57 -21.61
N LEU A 38 6.07 -9.83 -21.26
CA LEU A 38 6.61 -10.98 -22.00
C LEU A 38 5.94 -11.20 -23.36
N TRP A 39 4.75 -10.63 -23.59
CA TRP A 39 4.05 -10.73 -24.86
C TRP A 39 4.10 -9.42 -25.62
N LYS A 40 4.33 -9.51 -26.94
CA LYS A 40 4.17 -8.38 -27.86
C LYS A 40 2.69 -8.02 -28.01
N ASP A 41 2.42 -6.80 -28.49
CA ASP A 41 1.11 -6.16 -28.63
C ASP A 41 -0.09 -7.12 -28.84
N PRO A 42 -1.24 -6.90 -28.17
CA PRO A 42 -1.62 -5.72 -27.36
C PRO A 42 -1.41 -5.87 -25.85
N LEU A 43 -0.93 -7.02 -25.38
CA LEU A 43 -0.76 -7.32 -23.95
C LEU A 43 0.26 -6.40 -23.26
N GLN A 44 1.25 -5.92 -24.01
CA GLN A 44 2.27 -5.01 -23.51
C GLN A 44 1.67 -3.68 -23.00
N LEU A 45 0.72 -3.08 -23.72
CA LEU A 45 0.08 -1.83 -23.30
C LEU A 45 -0.70 -2.03 -21.99
N VAL A 46 -1.40 -3.16 -21.85
CA VAL A 46 -2.11 -3.52 -20.62
C VAL A 46 -1.11 -3.73 -19.47
N GLY A 47 0.02 -4.37 -19.75
CA GLY A 47 1.13 -4.55 -18.80
C GLY A 47 1.67 -3.23 -18.27
N VAL A 48 1.87 -2.23 -19.14
CA VAL A 48 2.30 -0.87 -18.75
C VAL A 48 1.31 -0.24 -17.78
N TRP A 49 0.01 -0.29 -18.06
CA TRP A 49 -1.00 0.29 -17.18
C TRP A 49 -1.07 -0.42 -15.83
N LEU A 50 -1.04 -1.76 -15.83
CA LEU A 50 -0.98 -2.55 -14.59
C LEU A 50 0.28 -2.24 -13.78
N PHE A 51 1.42 -2.02 -14.44
CA PHE A 51 2.67 -1.65 -13.79
C PHE A 51 2.59 -0.27 -13.14
N ILE A 52 2.03 0.73 -13.82
CA ILE A 52 1.85 2.09 -13.29
C ILE A 52 0.91 2.07 -12.07
N ILE A 53 -0.26 1.44 -12.20
CA ILE A 53 -1.24 1.37 -11.10
C ILE A 53 -0.68 0.56 -9.93
N GLY A 54 -0.04 -0.57 -10.22
CA GLY A 54 0.57 -1.44 -9.21
C GLY A 54 1.69 -0.75 -8.42
N SER A 55 2.61 -0.08 -9.12
CA SER A 55 3.70 0.68 -8.49
C SER A 55 3.19 1.85 -7.65
N LEU A 56 2.14 2.55 -8.10
CA LEU A 56 1.51 3.61 -7.33
C LEU A 56 0.85 3.07 -6.04
N GLY A 57 0.15 1.94 -6.13
CA GLY A 57 -0.43 1.26 -4.96
C GLY A 57 0.63 0.85 -3.94
N MET A 58 1.74 0.26 -4.39
CA MET A 58 2.87 -0.07 -3.51
C MET A 58 3.46 1.15 -2.82
N LEU A 59 3.63 2.26 -3.56
CA LEU A 59 4.15 3.50 -3.01
C LEU A 59 3.25 4.03 -1.88
N ILE A 60 1.93 4.08 -2.12
CA ILE A 60 0.96 4.53 -1.11
C ILE A 60 1.01 3.62 0.12
N GLY A 61 1.05 2.30 -0.07
CA GLY A 61 1.14 1.34 1.03
C GLY A 61 2.40 1.50 1.87
N ASN A 62 3.56 1.65 1.22
CA ASN A 62 4.85 1.82 1.89
C ASN A 62 4.96 3.17 2.61
N VAL A 63 4.47 4.25 2.01
CA VAL A 63 4.42 5.58 2.66
C VAL A 63 3.49 5.55 3.87
N GLY A 64 2.32 4.92 3.76
CA GLY A 64 1.40 4.74 4.89
C GLY A 64 2.04 3.96 6.04
N ALA A 65 2.71 2.85 5.72
CA ALA A 65 3.43 2.05 6.72
C ALA A 65 4.57 2.83 7.38
N PHE A 66 5.31 3.63 6.60
CA PHE A 66 6.40 4.47 7.10
C PHE A 66 5.89 5.54 8.08
N ILE A 67 4.83 6.26 7.72
CA ILE A 67 4.22 7.30 8.57
C ILE A 67 3.72 6.69 9.89
N VAL A 68 3.04 5.55 9.84
CA VAL A 68 2.53 4.86 11.04
C VAL A 68 3.67 4.38 11.93
N LYS A 69 4.73 3.82 11.34
CA LYS A 69 5.91 3.35 12.09
C LYS A 69 6.64 4.51 12.76
N TYR A 70 6.80 5.64 12.08
CA TYR A 70 7.50 6.81 12.61
C TYR A 70 6.69 7.50 13.71
N GLY A 71 5.37 7.66 13.52
CA GLY A 71 4.49 8.26 14.53
C GLY A 71 4.39 7.43 15.82
N ARG A 72 4.53 6.10 15.74
CA ARG A 72 4.57 5.23 16.92
C ARG A 72 5.88 5.37 17.70
N HIS A 73 7.00 5.50 17.01
CA HIS A 73 8.32 5.63 17.63
C HIS A 73 8.51 6.95 18.42
N GLN A 74 7.70 7.97 18.12
CA GLN A 74 7.74 9.28 18.78
C GLN A 74 6.95 9.34 20.09
N LEU A 75 6.13 8.33 20.39
CA LEU A 75 5.30 8.24 21.61
C LEU A 75 5.89 7.30 22.68
N ASP A 76 6.96 6.58 22.34
CA ASP A 76 7.69 5.67 23.24
C ASP A 76 8.92 6.35 23.91
N LEU A 77 8.99 7.69 23.90
CA LEU A 77 9.95 8.55 24.61
C LEU A 77 9.21 9.47 25.57
#